data_AF-A0A510WG85-F1
#
_entry.id   AF-A0A510WG85-F1
#
_cell.length_a   1.000
_cell.length_b   1.000
_cell.length_c   1.000
_cell.angle_alpha   90.00
_cell.angle_beta   90.00
_cell.angle_gamma   90.00
#
_symmetry.space_group_name_H-M   'P 1'
#
loop_
_entity.id
_entity.type
_entity.pdbx_description
1 polymer ?
#
loop_
_entity_poly.entity_id
_entity_poly.type
_entity_poly.pdbx_seq_one_letter_code
_entity_poly.pdbx_strand_id
1 'polypeptide(L)' 'MKEFSQLAIEKKRMELFCDKREWHLMSVKVNEKNKSQFIAECLDETGMSVFILIGTKGNFWKWTGPKKWEPIKF' A
#
# COMPACT_ATOMS: atom_id res chain seq x y z
N MET A 1 0.92 -5.26 26.58
CA MET A 1 1.24 -5.16 25.13
C MET A 1 0.25 -4.19 24.52
N LYS A 2 0.70 -3.15 23.79
CA LYS A 2 -0.23 -2.32 23.01
C LYS A 2 -0.64 -3.13 21.78
N GLU A 3 -1.92 -3.47 21.66
CA GLU A 3 -2.45 -4.02 20.42
C GLU A 3 -2.36 -2.93 19.35
N PHE A 4 -1.53 -3.16 18.33
CA PHE A 4 -1.48 -2.26 17.19
C PHE A 4 -2.68 -2.52 16.29
N SER A 5 -3.36 -1.46 15.84
CA SER A 5 -4.41 -1.62 14.83
C SER A 5 -3.80 -2.18 13.55
N GLN A 6 -4.55 -2.99 12.80
CA GLN A 6 -4.10 -3.52 11.51
C GLN A 6 -3.63 -2.40 10.57
N LEU A 7 -4.28 -1.23 10.63
CA LEU A 7 -3.87 -0.05 9.87
C LEU A 7 -2.45 0.42 10.23
N ALA A 8 -2.08 0.43 11.52
CA ALA A 8 -0.74 0.80 11.94
C ALA A 8 0.31 -0.22 11.46
N ILE A 9 -0.04 -1.51 11.48
CA ILE A 9 0.81 -2.60 10.95
C ILE A 9 1.04 -2.41 9.45
N GLU A 10 -0.02 -2.21 8.66
CA GLU A 10 0.11 -2.02 7.22
C GLU A 10 0.81 -0.71 6.86
N LYS A 11 0.63 0.36 7.64
CA LYS A 11 1.41 1.59 7.48
C LYS A 11 2.89 1.31 7.63
N LYS A 12 3.31 0.63 8.69
CA LYS A 12 4.73 0.33 8.92
C LYS A 12 5.31 -0.56 7.82
N ARG A 13 4.51 -1.51 7.34
CA ARG A 13 4.90 -2.40 6.24
C ARG A 13 5.06 -1.64 4.92
N MET A 14 4.21 -0.66 4.66
CA MET A 14 4.32 0.18 3.47
C MET A 14 5.47 1.18 3.56
N GLU A 15 5.84 1.67 4.74
CA GLU A 15 7.08 2.46 4.92
C GLU A 15 8.27 1.63 4.42
N LEU A 16 8.43 0.40 4.92
CA LEU A 16 9.50 -0.51 4.48
C LEU A 16 9.42 -0.86 2.98
N PHE A 17 8.22 -0.98 2.43
CA PHE A 17 8.03 -1.22 0.99
C PHE A 17 8.56 -0.07 0.15
N CYS A 18 8.28 1.17 0.58
CA CYS A 18 8.66 2.40 -0.12
C CYS A 18 10.16 2.66 0.03
N ASP A 19 10.71 2.51 1.24
CA ASP A 19 12.14 2.73 1.52
C ASP A 19 13.03 1.90 0.60
N LYS A 20 12.67 0.63 0.35
CA LYS A 20 13.42 -0.26 -0.56
C LYS A 20 13.39 0.14 -2.04
N ARG A 21 12.50 1.06 -2.42
CA ARG A 21 12.28 1.52 -3.80
C ARG A 21 12.63 2.99 -3.98
N GLU A 22 13.15 3.65 -2.94
CA GLU A 22 13.36 5.09 -2.93
C GLU A 22 12.05 5.87 -3.15
N TRP A 23 10.93 5.28 -2.74
CA TRP A 23 9.60 5.88 -2.80
C TRP A 23 9.26 6.54 -1.47
N HIS A 24 8.27 7.43 -1.49
CA HIS A 24 7.76 8.07 -0.28
C HIS A 24 6.32 7.62 0.02
N LEU A 25 6.07 7.11 1.22
CA LEU A 25 4.72 6.75 1.64
C LEU A 25 3.93 8.00 2.04
N MET A 26 2.84 8.29 1.33
CA MET A 26 1.96 9.43 1.64
C MET A 26 0.88 9.06 2.65
N SER A 27 0.14 7.98 2.40
CA SER A 27 -0.95 7.56 3.28
C SER A 27 -1.29 6.08 3.15
N VAL A 28 -1.92 5.52 4.18
CA VAL A 28 -2.57 4.21 4.13
C VAL A 28 -3.98 4.35 4.69
N LYS A 29 -4.96 3.80 3.98
CA LYS A 29 -6.39 3.91 4.30
C LYS A 29 -7.05 2.54 4.16
N VAL A 30 -8.13 2.30 4.89
CA VAL A 30 -8.97 1.12 4.66
C VAL A 30 -9.65 1.25 3.31
N ASN A 31 -9.71 0.17 2.53
CA ASN A 31 -10.47 0.16 1.29
C ASN A 31 -11.98 0.14 1.60
N GLU A 32 -12.70 1.21 1.23
CA GLU A 32 -14.14 1.32 1.49
C GLU A 32 -14.95 0.21 0.80
N LYS A 33 -14.48 -0.29 -0.35
CA LYS A 33 -15.15 -1.37 -1.10
C LYS A 33 -14.92 -2.74 -0.47
N ASN A 34 -13.83 -2.92 0.27
CA ASN A 34 -13.51 -4.16 0.97
C ASN A 34 -12.68 -3.85 2.23
N LYS A 35 -13.36 -3.80 3.38
CA LYS A 35 -12.76 -3.42 4.67
C LYS A 35 -11.66 -4.35 5.17
N SER A 36 -11.46 -5.51 4.54
CA SER A 36 -10.32 -6.40 4.81
C SER A 36 -9.04 -6.02 4.07
N GLN A 37 -9.11 -5.02 3.18
CA GLN A 37 -7.99 -4.53 2.38
C GLN A 37 -7.65 -3.09 2.75
N PHE A 38 -6.44 -2.69 2.38
CA PHE A 38 -5.95 -1.33 2.55
C PHE A 38 -5.46 -0.79 1.21
N ILE A 39 -5.49 0.53 1.06
CA ILE A 39 -4.92 1.23 -0.08
C ILE A 39 -3.85 2.16 0.46
N ALA A 40 -2.64 2.00 -0.06
CA ALA A 40 -1.54 2.92 0.17
C ALA A 40 -1.36 3.84 -1.04
N GLU A 41 -1.05 5.10 -0.75
CA GLU A 41 -0.64 6.09 -1.73
C GLU A 41 0.84 6.38 -1.49
N CYS A 42 1.64 6.23 -2.53
CA CYS A 42 3.07 6.45 -2.52
C CYS A 42 3.43 7.48 -3.60
N LEU A 43 4.54 8.19 -3.44
CA LEU A 43 5.21 8.89 -4.52
C LEU A 43 6.39 8.05 -4.97
N ASP A 44 6.49 7.80 -6.27
CA ASP A 44 7.66 7.15 -6.84
C ASP A 44 8.86 8.10 -6.95
N GLU A 45 9.99 7.61 -7.47
CA GLU A 45 11.23 8.37 -7.62
C GLU A 45 11.08 9.61 -8.53
N THR A 46 10.03 9.66 -9.36
CA THR A 46 9.72 10.80 -10.23
C THR A 46 8.74 11.77 -9.60
N GLY A 47 8.27 11.48 -8.39
CA GLY A 47 7.21 12.25 -7.71
C GLY A 47 5.81 11.95 -8.21
N MET A 48 5.61 10.88 -8.99
CA MET A 48 4.28 10.47 -9.45
C MET A 48 3.56 9.64 -8.39
N SER A 49 2.26 9.90 -8.21
CA SER A 49 1.41 9.12 -7.31
C SER A 49 1.22 7.69 -7.82
N VAL A 50 1.58 6.73 -6.98
CA VAL A 50 1.37 5.30 -7.18
C VAL A 50 0.46 4.76 -6.08
N PHE A 51 -0.65 4.13 -6.48
CA PHE A 51 -1.56 3.49 -5.54
C PHE A 51 -1.29 1.99 -5.45
N ILE A 52 -1.17 1.49 -4.22
CA ILE A 52 -0.92 0.09 -3.90
C ILE A 52 -2.09 -0.48 -3.11
N LEU A 53 -2.70 -1.54 -3.62
CA LEU A 53 -3.68 -2.35 -2.88
C LEU A 53 -2.93 -3.37 -2.02
N ILE A 54 -3.26 -3.44 -0.73
CA ILE A 54 -2.70 -4.37 0.24
C ILE A 54 -3.76 -5.42 0.55
N GLY A 55 -3.46 -6.69 0.24
CA GLY A 55 -4.36 -7.80 0.47
C GLY A 55 -4.12 -8.52 1.79
N THR A 56 -5.09 -9.35 2.17
CA THR A 56 -5.15 -10.09 3.43
C THR A 56 -4.03 -11.13 3.64
N LYS A 57 -3.35 -11.55 2.57
CA LYS A 57 -2.20 -12.49 2.63
C LYS A 57 -0.86 -11.82 2.38
N GLY A 58 -0.82 -10.50 2.47
CA GLY A 58 0.37 -9.72 2.23
C GLY A 58 0.83 -9.64 0.77
N ASN A 59 -0.07 -9.93 -0.15
CA ASN A 59 0.12 -9.60 -1.55
C ASN A 59 -0.10 -8.10 -1.76
N PHE A 60 0.65 -7.51 -2.69
CA PHE A 60 0.48 -6.13 -3.13
C PHE A 60 0.13 -6.09 -4.60
N TRP A 61 -0.69 -5.12 -4.97
CA TRP A 61 -0.98 -4.83 -6.37
C TRP A 61 -0.84 -3.35 -6.64
N LYS A 62 -0.21 -2.99 -7.76
CA LYS A 62 -0.11 -1.63 -8.26
C LYS A 62 -1.34 -1.28 -9.09
N TRP A 63 -1.88 -0.09 -8.91
CA TRP A 63 -2.91 0.45 -9.79
C TRP A 63 -2.30 0.86 -11.12
N THR A 64 -2.84 0.36 -12.23
CA THR A 64 -2.32 0.65 -13.59
C THR A 64 -3.32 1.35 -14.50
N GLY A 65 -4.44 1.83 -13.93
CA GLY A 65 -5.47 2.54 -14.66
C GLY A 65 -6.89 2.04 -14.35
N PRO A 66 -7.89 2.38 -15.18
CA PRO A 66 -9.30 2.19 -14.86
C PRO A 66 -9.62 0.75 -14.45
N LYS A 67 -9.82 0.55 -13.13
CA LYS A 67 -10.14 -0.74 -12.49
C LYS A 67 -9.09 -1.86 -12.69
N LYS A 68 -7.86 -1.55 -13.09
CA LYS A 68 -6.81 -2.55 -13.28
C LYS A 68 -5.78 -2.49 -12.14
N TRP A 69 -5.56 -3.65 -11.53
CA TRP A 69 -4.57 -3.88 -10.49
C TRP A 69 -3.63 -4.99 -10.94
N GLU A 70 -2.33 -4.75 -10.91
CA GLU A 70 -1.32 -5.71 -11.32
C GLU A 70 -0.47 -6.15 -10.12
N PRO A 71 -0.21 -7.45 -9.93
CA PRO A 71 0.52 -7.94 -8.77
C PRO A 71 1.97 -7.43 -8.79
N ILE A 72 2.44 -6.94 -7.66
CA ILE A 72 3.85 -6.61 -7.46
C ILE A 72 4.55 -7.87 -6.98
N LYS A 73 5.52 -8.33 -7.77
CA LYS A 73 6.45 -9.39 -7.35
C LYS A 73 7.58 -8.75 -6.55
N PHE A 74 7.93 -9.38 -5.43
CA PHE A 74 9.09 -9.01 -4.61
C PHE A 74 10.34 -9.72 -5.08
#